data_AF-A0A7K2WPD5-F1
#
_entry.id   AF-A0A7K2WPD5-F1
#
_cell.length_a   1.000
_cell.length_b   1.000
_cell.length_c   1.000
_cell.angle_alpha   90.00
_cell.angle_beta   90.00
_cell.angle_gamma   90.00
#
_symmetry.space_group_name_H-M   'P 1'
#
loop_
_entity.id
_entity.type
_entity.pdbx_description
1 polymer ?
#
loop_
_entity_poly.entity_id
_entity_poly.type
_entity_poly.pdbx_seq_one_letter_code
_entity_poly.pdbx_strand_id
1 'polypeptide(L)'
;PDRHAGPGAPTGRRADLLAAGAAALFVTAAAVIGTAIQDRYGTLHVQWPPLLAEWLPHTGPGTLPALVVAALVVLYGPALAARLSWRRLLAASWAAALAWTWSLALVDGWQRGVAGRLDTVHEYLRGVDRFQDVGAALRGYTSHILLDSPDNWPTHIAGHPPAAVLTFVGLDRIGLGGGAWAAAFCILTGTSAVAAVLVTLRALDAERG
;
A
#
# COMPACT_ATOMS: atom_id res chain seq x y z
N PRO A 1 13.34 27.39 -45.78
CA PRO A 1 12.47 28.21 -44.90
C PRO A 1 12.09 27.41 -43.65
N ASP A 2 12.94 27.54 -42.63
CA ASP A 2 12.82 26.87 -41.34
C ASP A 2 11.65 27.41 -40.52
N ARG A 3 10.81 26.51 -39.98
CA ARG A 3 9.85 26.85 -38.94
C ARG A 3 10.32 26.22 -37.64
N HIS A 4 10.97 27.02 -36.80
CA HIS A 4 11.21 26.72 -35.40
C HIS A 4 9.86 26.55 -34.69
N ALA A 5 9.53 25.32 -34.30
CA ALA A 5 8.49 25.06 -33.32
C ALA A 5 9.00 25.57 -31.96
N GLY A 6 8.42 26.67 -31.47
CA GLY A 6 8.71 27.19 -30.14
C GLY A 6 8.29 26.22 -29.03
N PRO A 7 8.93 26.25 -27.86
CA PRO A 7 8.57 25.40 -26.72
C PRO A 7 7.12 25.66 -26.29
N GLY A 8 6.32 24.60 -26.24
CA GLY A 8 4.92 24.65 -25.81
C GLY A 8 4.75 25.27 -24.43
N ALA A 9 3.85 26.23 -24.32
CA ALA A 9 3.50 26.91 -23.08
C ALA A 9 2.81 25.97 -22.06
N PRO A 10 2.96 26.19 -20.74
CA PRO A 10 2.50 25.28 -19.70
C PRO A 10 0.99 25.44 -19.43
N THR A 11 0.17 24.61 -20.06
CA THR A 11 -1.31 24.71 -19.99
C THR A 11 -1.98 23.96 -18.82
N GLY A 12 -1.24 23.43 -17.85
CA GLY A 12 -1.82 22.62 -16.73
C GLY A 12 -1.97 23.32 -15.37
N ARG A 13 -1.17 24.37 -15.09
CA ARG A 13 -0.93 24.83 -13.71
C ARG A 13 -2.18 25.32 -12.95
N ARG A 14 -3.15 25.91 -13.67
CA ARG A 14 -4.41 26.40 -13.05
C ARG A 14 -5.38 25.28 -12.75
N ALA A 15 -5.49 24.30 -13.65
CA ALA A 15 -6.32 23.12 -13.43
C ALA A 15 -5.78 22.29 -12.26
N ASP A 16 -4.45 22.12 -12.19
CA ASP A 16 -3.78 21.43 -11.09
C ASP A 16 -4.02 22.13 -9.74
N LEU A 17 -3.92 23.46 -9.70
CA LEU A 17 -4.19 24.24 -8.48
C LEU A 17 -5.67 24.17 -8.07
N LEU A 18 -6.60 24.19 -9.02
CA LEU A 18 -8.02 24.04 -8.74
C LEU A 18 -8.34 22.64 -8.23
N ALA A 19 -7.76 21.59 -8.82
CA ALA A 19 -7.91 20.22 -8.36
C ALA A 19 -7.33 20.04 -6.94
N ALA A 20 -6.14 20.57 -6.68
CA ALA A 20 -5.53 20.56 -5.35
C ALA A 20 -6.37 21.33 -4.33
N GLY A 21 -6.89 22.50 -4.70
CA GLY A 21 -7.77 23.31 -3.85
C GLY A 21 -9.10 22.62 -3.54
N ALA A 22 -9.72 21.99 -4.53
CA ALA A 22 -10.95 21.22 -4.34
C ALA A 22 -10.74 20.00 -3.42
N ALA A 23 -9.62 19.29 -3.59
CA ALA A 23 -9.26 18.17 -2.72
C ALA A 23 -9.02 18.65 -1.27
N ALA A 24 -8.30 19.76 -1.07
CA ALA A 24 -8.08 20.35 0.24
C ALA A 24 -9.41 20.75 0.91
N LEU A 25 -10.29 21.44 0.18
CA LEU A 25 -11.60 21.85 0.68
C LEU A 25 -12.45 20.64 1.09
N PHE A 26 -12.48 19.59 0.28
CA PHE A 26 -13.20 18.36 0.58
C PHE A 26 -12.70 17.71 1.88
N VAL A 27 -11.37 17.57 2.03
CA VAL A 27 -10.76 17.00 3.24
C VAL A 27 -11.07 17.86 4.47
N THR A 28 -10.97 19.18 4.36
CA THR A 28 -11.30 20.09 5.47
C THR A 28 -12.78 20.02 5.85
N ALA A 29 -13.69 20.00 4.86
CA ALA A 29 -15.12 19.87 5.13
C ALA A 29 -15.45 18.53 5.80
N ALA A 30 -14.86 17.43 5.33
CA ALA A 30 -15.02 16.11 5.94
C ALA A 30 -14.50 16.06 7.38
N ALA A 31 -13.36 16.72 7.66
CA ALA A 31 -12.83 16.84 9.01
C ALA A 31 -13.76 17.63 9.93
N VAL A 32 -14.16 18.84 9.53
CA VAL A 32 -15.03 19.71 10.35
C VAL A 32 -16.37 19.05 10.62
N ILE A 33 -17.02 18.48 9.59
CA ILE A 33 -18.30 17.80 9.75
C ILE A 33 -18.14 16.55 10.63
N GLY A 34 -17.10 15.75 10.38
CA GLY A 34 -16.81 14.55 11.16
C GLY A 34 -16.60 14.87 12.65
N THR A 35 -15.82 15.91 12.97
CA THR A 35 -15.57 16.36 14.34
C THR A 35 -16.86 16.86 14.98
N ALA A 36 -17.65 17.68 14.28
CA ALA A 36 -18.91 18.18 14.80
C ALA A 36 -19.93 17.07 15.10
N ILE A 37 -19.98 16.01 14.29
CA ILE A 37 -20.85 14.84 14.54
C ILE A 37 -20.31 14.02 15.71
N GLN A 38 -19.00 13.80 15.77
CA GLN A 38 -18.36 13.04 16.85
C GLN A 38 -18.55 13.74 18.21
N ASP A 39 -18.34 15.05 18.27
CA ASP A 39 -18.52 15.85 19.50
C ASP A 39 -19.98 15.88 19.97
N ARG A 40 -20.93 15.84 19.03
CA ARG A 40 -22.36 15.98 19.33
C ARG A 40 -23.05 14.66 19.68
N TYR A 41 -22.65 13.56 19.06
CA TYR A 41 -23.35 12.27 19.19
C TYR A 41 -22.48 11.15 19.75
N GLY A 42 -21.14 11.28 19.71
CA GLY A 42 -20.21 10.24 20.19
C GLY A 42 -20.29 8.91 19.42
N THR A 43 -21.02 8.88 18.29
CA THR A 43 -21.38 7.66 17.57
C THR A 43 -20.31 7.17 16.60
N LEU A 44 -19.35 8.01 16.21
CA LEU A 44 -18.31 7.58 15.27
C LEU A 44 -17.22 6.75 15.97
N HIS A 45 -16.98 6.93 17.27
CA HIS A 45 -15.82 6.32 17.97
C HIS A 45 -14.47 6.55 17.26
N VAL A 46 -14.38 7.61 16.44
CA VAL A 46 -13.19 8.01 15.69
C VAL A 46 -12.46 9.09 16.50
N GLN A 47 -11.16 8.91 16.79
CA GLN A 47 -10.37 9.89 17.54
C GLN A 47 -10.04 11.16 16.72
N TRP A 48 -9.97 11.08 15.38
CA TRP A 48 -9.61 12.20 14.50
C TRP A 48 -10.43 12.24 13.19
N PRO A 49 -11.74 12.58 13.24
CA PRO A 49 -12.57 12.60 12.04
C PRO A 49 -11.97 13.47 10.91
N PRO A 50 -11.97 13.00 9.64
CA PRO A 50 -12.68 11.82 9.11
C PRO A 50 -11.86 10.52 9.18
N LEU A 51 -10.67 10.55 9.80
CA LEU A 51 -9.72 9.44 9.84
C LEU A 51 -9.91 8.63 11.13
N LEU A 52 -10.15 7.32 10.97
CA LEU A 52 -9.95 6.37 12.06
C LEU A 52 -8.45 6.19 12.32
N ALA A 53 -7.82 7.20 12.92
CA ALA A 53 -6.39 7.27 13.18
C ALA A 53 -6.10 7.97 14.51
N GLU A 54 -4.96 7.64 15.10
CA GLU A 54 -4.38 8.39 16.22
C GLU A 54 -3.25 9.27 15.67
N TRP A 55 -3.16 10.52 16.11
CA TRP A 55 -2.06 11.38 15.70
C TRP A 55 -0.78 10.93 16.42
N LEU A 56 0.08 10.26 15.68
CA LEU A 56 1.32 9.69 16.22
C LEU A 56 2.49 10.08 15.28
N PRO A 57 3.12 11.25 15.51
CA PRO A 57 4.23 11.70 14.69
C PRO A 57 5.44 10.78 14.92
N HIS A 58 5.86 10.10 13.86
CA HIS A 58 7.01 9.21 13.90
C HIS A 58 8.13 9.76 13.04
N THR A 59 9.33 9.80 13.60
CA THR A 59 10.57 10.15 12.90
C THR A 59 11.56 9.00 13.02
N GLY A 60 11.15 7.80 12.59
CA GLY A 60 12.01 6.63 12.59
C GLY A 60 13.06 6.66 11.47
N PRO A 61 13.91 5.63 11.38
CA PRO A 61 15.05 5.56 10.47
C PRO A 61 14.66 5.71 8.99
N GLY A 62 13.42 5.38 8.63
CA GLY A 62 12.91 5.51 7.26
C GLY A 62 12.57 6.93 6.80
N THR A 63 12.53 7.91 7.71
CA THR A 63 12.09 9.28 7.39
C THR A 63 13.01 9.96 6.38
N LEU A 64 14.32 9.96 6.64
CA LEU A 64 15.30 10.57 5.73
C LEU A 64 15.37 9.82 4.38
N PRO A 65 15.45 8.48 4.34
CA PRO A 65 15.34 7.72 3.09
C PRO A 65 14.08 8.06 2.27
N ALA A 66 12.92 8.17 2.90
CA ALA A 66 11.68 8.52 2.21
C ALA A 66 11.79 9.90 1.53
N LEU A 67 12.26 10.91 2.27
CA LEU A 67 12.47 12.25 1.72
C LEU A 67 13.46 12.26 0.54
N VAL A 68 14.54 11.49 0.65
CA VAL A 68 15.53 11.35 -0.44
C VAL A 68 14.90 10.69 -1.66
N VAL A 69 14.17 9.59 -1.50
CA VAL A 69 13.49 8.91 -2.62
C VAL A 69 12.49 9.85 -3.29
N ALA A 70 11.67 10.56 -2.52
CA ALA A 70 10.75 11.56 -3.07
C ALA A 70 11.49 12.64 -3.87
N ALA A 71 12.56 13.21 -3.32
CA ALA A 71 13.35 14.22 -4.01
C ALA A 71 13.96 13.67 -5.31
N LEU A 72 14.50 12.45 -5.28
CA LEU A 72 15.08 11.82 -6.47
C LEU A 72 14.03 11.58 -7.56
N VAL A 73 12.85 11.06 -7.20
CA VAL A 73 11.76 10.82 -8.14
C VAL A 73 11.24 12.13 -8.74
N VAL A 74 11.09 13.19 -7.94
CA VAL A 74 10.61 14.49 -8.41
C VAL A 74 11.64 15.19 -9.31
N LEU A 75 12.91 15.20 -8.91
CA LEU A 75 13.96 15.95 -9.61
C LEU A 75 14.46 15.22 -10.87
N TYR A 76 14.58 13.89 -10.82
CA TYR A 76 15.22 13.12 -11.88
C TYR A 76 14.25 12.17 -12.61
N GLY A 77 13.08 11.88 -12.05
CA GLY A 77 12.11 10.94 -12.60
C GLY A 77 11.70 11.25 -14.05
N PRO A 78 11.26 12.48 -14.38
CA PRO A 78 10.87 12.82 -15.75
C PRO A 78 12.01 12.65 -16.76
N ALA A 79 13.22 13.08 -16.40
CA ALA A 79 14.40 12.98 -17.27
C ALA A 79 14.84 11.52 -17.48
N LEU A 80 14.78 10.69 -16.44
CA LEU A 80 15.05 9.25 -16.52
C LEU A 80 13.98 8.53 -17.34
N ALA A 81 12.71 8.84 -17.14
CA ALA A 81 11.60 8.24 -17.87
C ALA A 81 11.72 8.45 -19.38
N ALA A 82 12.16 9.64 -19.81
CA ALA A 82 12.37 9.96 -21.22
C ALA A 82 13.58 9.27 -21.86
N ARG A 83 14.56 8.81 -21.06
CA ARG A 83 15.86 8.29 -21.55
C ARG A 83 16.01 6.79 -21.42
N LEU A 84 15.33 6.16 -20.47
CA LEU A 84 15.47 4.73 -20.20
C LEU A 84 14.71 3.90 -21.23
N SER A 85 15.30 2.75 -21.60
CA SER A 85 14.56 1.74 -22.35
C SER A 85 13.43 1.18 -21.49
N TRP A 86 12.34 0.71 -22.11
CA TRP A 86 11.14 0.22 -21.42
C TRP A 86 11.42 -0.75 -20.27
N ARG A 87 12.31 -1.73 -20.48
CA ARG A 87 12.68 -2.70 -19.45
C ARG A 87 13.36 -2.06 -18.25
N ARG A 88 14.24 -1.07 -18.50
CA ARG A 88 14.91 -0.30 -17.44
C ARG A 88 13.96 0.65 -16.74
N LEU A 89 12.99 1.22 -17.46
CA LEU A 89 11.94 2.04 -16.88
C LEU A 89 11.10 1.24 -15.88
N LEU A 90 10.59 0.07 -16.28
CA LEU A 90 9.84 -0.82 -15.38
C LEU A 90 10.64 -1.18 -14.13
N ALA A 91 11.91 -1.57 -14.30
CA ALA A 91 12.78 -1.93 -13.18
C ALA A 91 13.07 -0.74 -12.26
N ALA A 92 13.33 0.46 -12.82
CA ALA A 92 13.58 1.67 -12.05
C ALA A 92 12.33 2.13 -11.28
N SER A 93 11.16 2.11 -11.92
CA SER A 93 9.89 2.45 -11.28
C SER A 93 9.55 1.48 -10.15
N TRP A 94 9.75 0.18 -10.37
CA TRP A 94 9.57 -0.83 -9.32
C TRP A 94 10.56 -0.64 -8.17
N ALA A 95 11.84 -0.42 -8.45
CA ALA A 95 12.86 -0.17 -7.43
C ALA A 95 12.56 1.10 -6.62
N ALA A 96 12.09 2.17 -7.27
CA ALA A 96 11.67 3.39 -6.60
C ALA A 96 10.47 3.14 -5.67
N ALA A 97 9.46 2.40 -6.13
CA ALA A 97 8.32 2.01 -5.30
C ALA A 97 8.72 1.14 -4.11
N LEU A 98 9.66 0.21 -4.32
CA LEU A 98 10.23 -0.65 -3.29
C LEU A 98 10.97 0.17 -2.23
N ALA A 99 11.88 1.05 -2.66
CA ALA A 99 12.63 1.93 -1.77
C ALA A 99 11.72 2.88 -0.99
N TRP A 100 10.71 3.45 -1.65
CA TRP A 100 9.71 4.30 -1.01
C TRP A 100 8.93 3.55 0.07
N THR A 101 8.38 2.38 -0.26
CA THR A 101 7.54 1.60 0.66
C THR A 101 8.33 1.10 1.86
N TRP A 102 9.56 0.60 1.66
CA TRP A 102 10.46 0.23 2.75
C TRP A 102 10.81 1.43 3.64
N SER A 103 11.07 2.58 3.03
CA SER A 103 11.35 3.80 3.79
C SER A 103 10.14 4.17 4.66
N LEU A 104 8.93 4.16 4.12
CA LEU A 104 7.72 4.44 4.90
C LEU A 104 7.50 3.42 6.02
N ALA A 105 7.66 2.12 5.75
CA ALA A 105 7.56 1.10 6.79
C ALA A 105 8.58 1.36 7.92
N LEU A 106 9.80 1.78 7.58
CA LEU A 106 10.84 2.10 8.54
C LEU A 106 10.67 3.45 9.25
N VAL A 107 9.71 4.30 8.86
CA VAL A 107 9.34 5.50 9.64
C VAL A 107 8.79 5.08 11.01
N ASP A 108 8.06 3.96 11.06
CA ASP A 108 7.58 3.37 12.32
C ASP A 108 8.67 2.51 13.02
N GLY A 109 9.82 2.33 12.38
CA GLY A 109 10.94 1.49 12.85
C GLY A 109 10.78 0.01 12.51
N TRP A 110 11.85 -0.77 12.71
CA TRP A 110 11.89 -2.18 12.30
C TRP A 110 10.80 -3.04 12.96
N GLN A 111 10.64 -2.91 14.28
CA GLN A 111 9.64 -3.70 15.00
C GLN A 111 8.23 -3.25 14.69
N ARG A 112 7.90 -1.97 14.88
CA ARG A 112 6.52 -1.50 14.68
C ARG A 112 6.07 -1.44 13.23
N GLY A 113 6.99 -1.27 12.27
CA GLY A 113 6.69 -1.06 10.86
C GLY A 113 6.94 -2.26 9.95
N VAL A 114 7.77 -3.23 10.38
CA VAL A 114 8.17 -4.37 9.53
C VAL A 114 7.93 -5.70 10.24
N ALA A 115 8.74 -6.04 11.23
CA ALA A 115 8.73 -7.36 11.85
C ALA A 115 7.45 -7.61 12.68
N GLY A 116 7.05 -6.62 13.48
CA GLY A 116 5.89 -6.64 14.37
C GLY A 116 4.54 -6.41 13.68
N ARG A 117 4.52 -5.79 12.48
CA ARG A 117 3.26 -5.42 11.81
C ARG A 117 2.40 -6.62 11.48
N LEU A 118 3.01 -7.67 10.93
CA LEU A 118 2.34 -8.92 10.60
C LEU A 118 2.52 -9.98 11.71
N ASP A 119 3.19 -9.62 12.80
CA ASP A 119 3.26 -10.45 14.01
C ASP A 119 1.98 -10.35 14.83
N THR A 120 1.24 -9.24 14.79
CA THR A 120 -0.15 -9.21 15.31
C THR A 120 -1.09 -10.13 14.51
N VAL A 121 -0.72 -10.43 13.27
CA VAL A 121 -1.31 -11.49 12.44
C VAL A 121 -0.81 -12.87 12.88
N HIS A 122 -0.18 -13.03 14.05
CA HIS A 122 0.03 -14.34 14.70
C HIS A 122 -1.28 -15.05 15.10
N GLU A 123 -2.44 -14.41 14.91
CA GLU A 123 -3.71 -15.13 14.76
C GLU A 123 -3.74 -16.05 13.52
N TYR A 124 -3.02 -15.73 12.43
CA TYR A 124 -2.78 -16.66 11.31
C TYR A 124 -1.88 -17.83 11.72
N LEU A 125 -0.82 -17.61 12.50
CA LEU A 125 0.07 -18.69 12.96
C LEU A 125 -0.65 -19.66 13.92
N ARG A 126 -1.59 -19.19 14.75
CA ARG A 126 -2.50 -20.10 15.49
C ARG A 126 -3.38 -20.95 14.58
N GLY A 127 -3.62 -20.51 13.35
CA GLY A 127 -4.32 -21.27 12.32
C GLY A 127 -3.42 -22.18 11.49
N VAL A 128 -2.09 -22.01 11.49
CA VAL A 128 -1.16 -22.79 10.64
C VAL A 128 -1.17 -24.27 10.99
N ASP A 129 -1.37 -24.62 12.27
CA ASP A 129 -1.61 -26.02 12.68
C ASP A 129 -2.86 -26.62 12.02
N ARG A 130 -3.87 -25.79 11.77
CA ARG A 130 -5.11 -26.17 11.08
C ARG A 130 -4.96 -26.22 9.55
N PHE A 131 -3.88 -25.65 9.00
CA PHE A 131 -3.48 -25.72 7.59
C PHE A 131 -2.35 -26.74 7.31
N GLN A 132 -2.00 -27.60 8.28
CA GLN A 132 -1.11 -28.74 8.05
C GLN A 132 -1.64 -29.61 6.89
N ASP A 133 -2.95 -29.90 6.91
CA ASP A 133 -3.69 -30.42 5.75
C ASP A 133 -4.43 -29.28 5.03
N VAL A 134 -3.76 -28.71 4.03
CA VAL A 134 -4.31 -27.64 3.17
C VAL A 134 -5.61 -28.07 2.49
N GLY A 135 -5.73 -29.34 2.09
CA GLY A 135 -6.92 -29.84 1.39
C GLY A 135 -8.14 -29.89 2.30
N ALA A 136 -7.97 -30.37 3.54
CA ALA A 136 -9.03 -30.38 4.54
C ALA A 136 -9.44 -28.95 4.94
N ALA A 137 -8.47 -28.06 5.14
CA ALA A 137 -8.71 -26.66 5.48
C ALA A 137 -9.51 -25.93 4.40
N LEU A 138 -9.19 -26.16 3.11
CA LEU A 138 -9.92 -25.56 1.99
C LEU A 138 -11.35 -26.07 1.86
N ARG A 139 -11.58 -27.38 2.04
CA ARG A 139 -12.94 -27.98 2.00
C ARG A 139 -13.83 -27.47 3.14
N GLY A 140 -13.25 -27.30 4.33
CA GLY A 140 -13.94 -26.79 5.51
C GLY A 140 -13.91 -25.27 5.65
N TYR A 141 -13.31 -24.52 4.71
CA TYR A 141 -13.04 -23.10 4.93
C TYR A 141 -14.34 -22.32 5.20
N THR A 142 -15.36 -22.52 4.36
CA THR A 142 -16.65 -21.81 4.45
C THR A 142 -17.45 -22.17 5.70
N SER A 143 -17.32 -23.39 6.23
CA SER A 143 -18.10 -23.84 7.40
C SER A 143 -17.65 -23.17 8.70
N HIS A 144 -16.47 -22.54 8.73
CA HIS A 144 -15.93 -21.87 9.91
C HIS A 144 -15.92 -20.33 9.77
N ILE A 145 -16.53 -19.76 8.73
CA ILE A 145 -16.59 -18.29 8.54
C ILE A 145 -17.57 -17.63 9.52
N LEU A 146 -18.68 -18.29 9.84
CA LEU A 146 -19.72 -17.73 10.69
C LEU A 146 -19.26 -17.68 12.16
N LEU A 147 -19.55 -16.57 12.84
CA LEU A 147 -19.22 -16.37 14.26
C LEU A 147 -19.85 -17.42 15.19
N ASP A 148 -21.02 -17.94 14.80
CA ASP A 148 -21.75 -18.95 15.58
C ASP A 148 -21.31 -20.39 15.26
N SER A 149 -20.40 -20.59 14.30
CA SER A 149 -19.86 -21.92 14.01
C SER A 149 -18.93 -22.38 15.14
N PRO A 150 -18.98 -23.66 15.54
CA PRO A 150 -17.96 -24.23 16.41
C PRO A 150 -16.58 -24.10 15.75
N ASP A 151 -15.60 -23.65 16.53
CA ASP A 151 -14.23 -23.38 16.08
C ASP A 151 -14.13 -22.43 14.87
N ASN A 152 -14.87 -21.31 14.90
CA ASN A 152 -14.85 -20.29 13.86
C ASN A 152 -13.43 -19.74 13.61
N TRP A 153 -13.20 -19.28 12.37
CA TRP A 153 -11.99 -18.55 12.03
C TRP A 153 -11.94 -17.22 12.77
N PRO A 154 -10.74 -16.76 13.19
CA PRO A 154 -10.53 -15.36 13.53
C PRO A 154 -11.05 -14.46 12.41
N THR A 155 -11.63 -13.32 12.78
CA THR A 155 -12.32 -12.39 11.87
C THR A 155 -11.46 -11.99 10.67
N HIS A 156 -10.15 -11.85 10.88
CA HIS A 156 -9.19 -11.48 9.84
C HIS A 156 -8.88 -12.62 8.84
N ILE A 157 -9.06 -13.87 9.23
CA ILE A 157 -8.98 -15.03 8.33
C ILE A 157 -10.30 -15.18 7.58
N ALA A 158 -11.44 -15.08 8.28
CA ALA A 158 -12.78 -15.24 7.72
C ALA A 158 -13.09 -14.22 6.59
N GLY A 159 -12.49 -13.02 6.67
CA GLY A 159 -12.71 -11.93 5.71
C GLY A 159 -11.89 -11.99 4.42
N HIS A 160 -11.00 -12.98 4.23
CA HIS A 160 -10.09 -13.03 3.08
C HIS A 160 -10.10 -14.40 2.39
N PRO A 161 -9.99 -14.47 1.05
CA PRO A 161 -9.84 -15.74 0.36
C PRO A 161 -8.69 -16.58 0.94
N PRO A 162 -8.83 -17.91 1.05
CA PRO A 162 -7.84 -18.76 1.72
C PRO A 162 -6.45 -18.71 1.05
N ALA A 163 -6.38 -18.29 -0.22
CA ALA A 163 -5.13 -18.06 -0.93
C ALA A 163 -4.20 -17.06 -0.21
N ALA A 164 -4.74 -16.06 0.49
CA ALA A 164 -3.93 -15.12 1.27
C ALA A 164 -3.19 -15.84 2.42
N VAL A 165 -3.90 -16.71 3.15
CA VAL A 165 -3.33 -17.57 4.22
C VAL A 165 -2.29 -18.53 3.67
N LEU A 166 -2.62 -19.21 2.57
CA LEU A 166 -1.73 -20.20 1.96
C LEU A 166 -0.41 -19.60 1.48
N THR A 167 -0.39 -18.33 1.12
CA THR A 167 0.84 -17.64 0.74
C THR A 167 1.83 -17.57 1.90
N PHE A 168 1.37 -17.20 3.10
CA PHE A 168 2.22 -17.13 4.29
C PHE A 168 2.59 -18.52 4.82
N VAL A 169 1.69 -19.50 4.72
CA VAL A 169 2.01 -20.93 4.99
C VAL A 169 3.11 -21.41 4.05
N GLY A 170 3.06 -21.05 2.77
CA GLY A 170 4.09 -21.39 1.80
C GLY A 170 5.46 -20.80 2.15
N LEU A 171 5.50 -19.53 2.54
CA LEU A 171 6.72 -18.85 3.01
C LEU A 171 7.32 -19.54 4.25
N ASP A 172 6.49 -19.88 5.21
CA ASP A 172 6.91 -20.58 6.42
C ASP A 172 7.52 -21.96 6.09
N ARG A 173 6.89 -22.73 5.20
CA ARG A 173 7.39 -24.04 4.75
C ARG A 173 8.76 -24.00 4.06
N ILE A 174 9.15 -22.88 3.45
CA ILE A 174 10.47 -22.70 2.82
C ILE A 174 11.48 -22.02 3.76
N GLY A 175 11.16 -21.87 5.05
CA GLY A 175 12.04 -21.30 6.06
C GLY A 175 11.99 -19.77 6.16
N LEU A 176 11.03 -19.13 5.49
CA LEU A 176 10.79 -17.67 5.53
C LEU A 176 9.61 -17.34 6.45
N GLY A 177 9.61 -17.89 7.66
CA GLY A 177 8.57 -17.66 8.67
C GLY A 177 8.69 -16.32 9.39
N GLY A 178 7.60 -15.86 10.01
CA GLY A 178 7.56 -14.67 10.86
C GLY A 178 7.19 -13.37 10.14
N GLY A 179 6.81 -12.34 10.92
CA GLY A 179 6.23 -11.11 10.38
C GLY A 179 7.15 -10.30 9.46
N ALA A 180 8.48 -10.39 9.65
CA ALA A 180 9.45 -9.69 8.80
C ALA A 180 9.46 -10.20 7.35
N TRP A 181 9.45 -11.53 7.17
CA TRP A 181 9.40 -12.15 5.84
C TRP A 181 8.05 -11.97 5.17
N ALA A 182 6.97 -12.08 5.94
CA ALA A 182 5.63 -11.75 5.48
C ALA A 182 5.56 -10.29 4.98
N ALA A 183 6.14 -9.35 5.72
CA ALA A 183 6.12 -7.93 5.37
C ALA A 183 6.95 -7.67 4.11
N ALA A 184 8.14 -8.26 4.03
CA ALA A 184 8.99 -8.18 2.85
C ALA A 184 8.29 -8.73 1.61
N PHE A 185 7.60 -9.87 1.72
CA PHE A 185 6.82 -10.45 0.63
C PHE A 185 5.69 -9.52 0.18
N CYS A 186 4.91 -8.97 1.11
CA CYS A 186 3.85 -8.02 0.81
C CYS A 186 4.37 -6.75 0.14
N ILE A 187 5.50 -6.20 0.61
CA ILE A 187 6.13 -5.02 0.01
C ILE A 187 6.62 -5.34 -1.41
N LEU A 188 7.31 -6.47 -1.60
CA LEU A 188 7.83 -6.88 -2.91
C LEU A 188 6.72 -7.10 -3.93
N THR A 189 5.67 -7.84 -3.55
CA THR A 189 4.53 -8.15 -4.42
C THR A 189 3.64 -6.94 -4.65
N GLY A 190 3.32 -6.18 -3.61
CA GLY A 190 2.50 -4.97 -3.71
C GLY A 190 3.16 -3.90 -4.58
N THR A 191 4.47 -3.68 -4.46
CA THR A 191 5.18 -2.69 -5.29
C THR A 191 5.26 -3.09 -6.76
N SER A 192 5.18 -4.38 -7.09
CA SER A 192 5.13 -4.85 -8.49
C SER A 192 3.91 -4.32 -9.25
N ALA A 193 2.86 -3.88 -8.55
CA ALA A 193 1.68 -3.24 -9.15
C ALA A 193 2.06 -2.03 -10.01
N VAL A 194 3.12 -1.29 -9.67
CA VAL A 194 3.61 -0.16 -10.49
C VAL A 194 4.01 -0.63 -11.89
N ALA A 195 4.73 -1.75 -11.97
CA ALA A 195 5.12 -2.32 -13.26
C ALA A 195 3.88 -2.85 -14.01
N ALA A 196 2.94 -3.47 -13.31
CA ALA A 196 1.68 -3.95 -13.91
C ALA A 196 0.88 -2.79 -14.51
N VAL A 197 0.71 -1.68 -13.79
CA VAL A 197 0.03 -0.47 -14.27
C VAL A 197 0.72 0.08 -15.52
N LEU A 198 2.04 0.20 -15.52
CA LEU A 198 2.80 0.66 -16.68
C LEU A 198 2.59 -0.25 -17.91
N VAL A 199 2.65 -1.57 -17.71
CA VAL A 199 2.37 -2.55 -18.77
C VAL A 199 0.94 -2.42 -19.30
N THR A 200 -0.05 -2.25 -18.42
CA THR A 200 -1.45 -2.05 -18.80
C THR A 200 -1.63 -0.76 -19.59
N LEU A 201 -1.08 0.36 -19.14
CA LEU A 201 -1.17 1.64 -19.84
C LEU A 201 -0.55 1.56 -21.24
N ARG A 202 0.59 0.87 -21.36
CA ARG A 202 1.22 0.62 -22.66
C ARG A 202 0.38 -0.27 -23.56
N ALA A 203 -0.25 -1.31 -23.02
CA ALA A 203 -1.14 -2.19 -23.77
C ALA A 203 -2.39 -1.46 -24.28
N LEU A 204 -2.84 -0.43 -23.55
CA LEU A 204 -3.97 0.43 -23.92
C LEU A 204 -3.58 1.59 -24.86
N ASP A 205 -2.33 1.66 -25.32
CA ASP A 205 -1.79 2.74 -26.18
C ASP A 205 -1.95 4.15 -25.58
N ALA A 206 -2.03 4.25 -24.25
CA ALA A 206 -2.19 5.50 -23.51
C ALA A 206 -0.95 6.41 -23.56
N GLU A 207 0.13 5.97 -24.23
CA GLU A 207 1.36 6.74 -24.44
C GLU A 207 1.24 7.77 -25.58
N ARG A 208 0.12 7.79 -26.33
CA ARG A 208 -0.12 8.68 -27.49
C ARG A 208 -1.02 9.89 -27.21
N GLY A 209 -1.34 10.17 -25.95
CA GLY A 209 -2.18 11.30 -25.51
C GLY A 209 -1.44 12.63 -25.45
#